data_AF-A0A925EIE1-F1
#
_entry.id   AF-A0A925EIE1-F1
#
_cell.length_a   1.000
_cell.length_b   1.000
_cell.length_c   1.000
_cell.angle_alpha   90.00
_cell.angle_beta   90.00
_cell.angle_gamma   90.00
#
_symmetry.space_group_name_H-M   'P 1'
#
loop_
_entity.id
_entity.type
_entity.pdbx_description
1 polymer ?
#
loop_
_entity_poly.entity_id
_entity_poly.type
_entity_poly.pdbx_seq_one_letter_code
_entity_poly.pdbx_strand_id
1 'polypeptide(L)'
;MNTKVLKRGRILGLLFAILFIASTTLLLIASTSQSPLAALGGYADVSIVVLIFFCGFSIHQMNTTKPRYDISYQVAIYLLPIILVITWIFRASIDFNILLPGLAWRTYFFLSILPRGLTFWRPEQTNE
;
A
#
# COMPACT_ATOMS: atom_id res chain seq x y z
N MET A 1 15.98 3.21 -19.06
CA MET A 1 15.75 1.96 -18.30
C MET A 1 15.28 0.90 -19.31
N ASN A 2 15.68 -0.38 -19.20
CA ASN A 2 15.27 -1.41 -20.17
C ASN A 2 13.74 -1.54 -20.23
N THR A 3 13.14 -1.61 -21.43
CA THR A 3 11.67 -1.70 -21.64
C THR A 3 11.04 -2.89 -20.93
N LYS A 4 11.75 -4.03 -20.81
CA LYS A 4 11.31 -5.19 -20.04
C LYS A 4 11.25 -4.90 -18.54
N VAL A 5 12.23 -4.17 -18.00
CA VAL A 5 12.30 -3.77 -16.57
C VAL A 5 11.19 -2.75 -16.27
N LEU A 6 10.95 -1.80 -17.18
CA LEU A 6 9.88 -0.82 -17.06
C LEU A 6 8.49 -1.48 -17.03
N LYS A 7 8.19 -2.40 -17.96
CA LYS A 7 6.91 -3.13 -17.99
C LYS A 7 6.70 -3.97 -16.72
N ARG A 8 7.74 -4.68 -16.26
CA ARG A 8 7.69 -5.46 -15.02
C ARG A 8 7.46 -4.58 -13.79
N GLY A 9 8.16 -3.45 -13.67
CA GLY A 9 7.98 -2.50 -12.57
C GLY A 9 6.57 -1.91 -12.52
N ARG A 10 5.97 -1.60 -13.67
CA ARG A 10 4.57 -1.14 -13.76
C ARG A 10 3.58 -2.21 -13.28
N ILE A 11 3.75 -3.45 -13.72
CA ILE A 11 2.91 -4.58 -13.30
C ILE A 11 3.05 -4.81 -11.79
N LEU A 12 4.28 -4.81 -11.27
CA LEU A 12 4.52 -4.97 -9.83
C LEU A 12 3.90 -3.82 -9.03
N GLY A 13 3.98 -2.58 -9.52
CA GLY A 13 3.32 -1.43 -8.89
C GLY A 13 1.79 -1.57 -8.83
N LEU A 14 1.16 -2.05 -9.91
CA LEU A 14 -0.28 -2.33 -9.91
C LEU A 14 -0.64 -3.47 -8.96
N LEU A 15 0.12 -4.57 -9.01
CA LEU A 15 -0.08 -5.71 -8.14
C LEU A 15 0.06 -5.31 -6.66
N PHE A 16 1.07 -4.51 -6.34
CA PHE A 16 1.28 -3.95 -5.00
C PHE A 16 0.07 -3.12 -4.56
N ALA A 17 -0.45 -2.24 -5.41
CA ALA A 17 -1.64 -1.43 -5.11
C ALA A 17 -2.90 -2.30 -4.89
N ILE A 18 -3.13 -3.31 -5.73
CA ILE A 18 -4.27 -4.22 -5.61
C ILE A 18 -4.19 -5.01 -4.29
N LEU A 19 -3.02 -5.60 -3.99
CA LEU A 19 -2.81 -6.35 -2.75
C LEU A 19 -2.97 -5.44 -1.52
N PHE A 20 -2.46 -4.21 -1.59
CA PHE A 20 -2.60 -3.22 -0.52
C PHE A 20 -4.07 -2.89 -0.24
N ILE A 21 -4.87 -2.67 -1.29
CA ILE A 21 -6.31 -2.44 -1.17
C ILE A 21 -6.98 -3.67 -0.55
N ALA A 22 -6.69 -4.88 -1.05
CA ALA A 22 -7.26 -6.12 -0.52
C ALA A 22 -6.95 -6.31 0.98
N SER A 23 -5.69 -6.12 1.39
CA SER A 23 -5.29 -6.24 2.80
C SER A 23 -5.92 -5.17 3.69
N THR A 24 -6.04 -3.94 3.18
CA THR A 24 -6.71 -2.85 3.93
C THR A 24 -8.20 -3.12 4.10
N THR A 25 -8.86 -3.66 3.07
CA THR A 25 -10.27 -4.09 3.16
C THR A 25 -10.45 -5.21 4.17
N LEU A 26 -9.58 -6.22 4.18
CA LEU A 26 -9.63 -7.29 5.19
C LEU A 26 -9.42 -6.75 6.60
N LEU A 27 -8.50 -5.81 6.80
CA LEU A 27 -8.30 -5.13 8.07
C LEU A 27 -9.55 -4.35 8.50
N LEU A 28 -10.21 -3.65 7.58
CA LEU A 28 -11.46 -2.93 7.87
C LEU A 28 -12.58 -3.88 8.28
N ILE A 29 -12.73 -5.00 7.57
CA ILE A 29 -13.68 -6.06 7.92
C ILE A 29 -13.35 -6.62 9.32
N ALA A 30 -12.08 -6.91 9.59
CA ALA A 30 -11.62 -7.39 10.90
C ALA A 30 -11.94 -6.40 12.02
N SER A 31 -11.75 -5.10 11.76
CA SER A 31 -12.01 -4.05 12.73
C SER A 31 -13.49 -3.78 12.97
N THR A 32 -14.39 -4.25 12.09
CA THR A 32 -15.84 -4.02 12.19
C THR A 32 -16.62 -5.28 12.54
N SER A 33 -15.98 -6.46 12.54
CA SER A 33 -16.61 -7.73 12.87
C SER A 33 -16.77 -7.91 14.39
N GLN A 34 -17.98 -8.24 14.84
CA GLN A 34 -18.26 -8.56 16.25
C GLN A 34 -17.87 -9.99 16.65
N SER A 35 -17.66 -10.86 15.66
CA SER A 35 -17.20 -12.24 15.86
C SER A 35 -15.75 -12.39 15.40
N PRO A 36 -14.97 -13.30 16.02
CA PRO A 36 -13.64 -13.61 15.53
C PRO A 36 -13.73 -14.08 14.09
N LEU A 37 -12.98 -13.42 13.20
CA LEU A 37 -12.86 -13.82 11.80
C LEU A 37 -12.57 -15.31 11.70
N ALA A 38 -13.25 -16.00 10.80
CA ALA A 38 -12.95 -17.39 10.51
C ALA A 38 -11.45 -17.54 10.19
N ALA A 39 -10.83 -18.63 10.66
CA ALA A 39 -9.37 -18.83 10.55
C ALA A 39 -8.84 -18.62 9.11
N LEU A 40 -9.64 -18.97 8.10
CA LEU A 40 -9.35 -18.73 6.68
C LEU A 40 -9.14 -17.25 6.34
N GLY A 41 -9.91 -16.33 6.93
CA GLY A 41 -9.73 -14.89 6.75
C GLY A 41 -8.42 -14.38 7.34
N GLY A 42 -8.03 -14.92 8.50
CA GLY A 42 -6.73 -14.62 9.12
C GLY A 42 -5.56 -15.11 8.27
N TYR A 43 -5.60 -16.36 7.80
CA TYR A 43 -4.54 -16.91 6.94
C TYR A 43 -4.45 -16.19 5.58
N ALA A 44 -5.59 -15.77 5.03
CA ALA A 44 -5.62 -14.98 3.80
C ALA A 44 -4.96 -13.61 3.98
N ASP A 45 -5.25 -12.87 5.06
CA ASP A 45 -4.60 -11.58 5.32
C ASP A 45 -3.09 -11.76 5.47
N VAL A 46 -2.63 -12.73 6.25
CA VAL A 46 -1.19 -13.01 6.41
C VAL A 46 -0.52 -13.30 5.06
N SER A 47 -1.15 -14.13 4.22
CA SER A 47 -0.62 -14.46 2.90
C SER A 47 -0.52 -13.23 1.99
N ILE A 48 -1.55 -12.38 2.00
CA ILE A 48 -1.54 -11.11 1.24
C ILE A 48 -0.45 -10.18 1.75
N VAL A 49 -0.28 -10.07 3.07
CA VAL A 49 0.77 -9.24 3.69
C VAL A 49 2.17 -9.70 3.25
N VAL A 50 2.41 -11.01 3.22
CA VAL A 50 3.67 -11.58 2.72
C VAL A 50 3.88 -11.21 1.24
N LEU A 51 2.85 -11.33 0.41
CA LEU A 51 2.92 -10.94 -1.00
C LEU A 51 3.17 -9.44 -1.20
N ILE A 52 2.55 -8.58 -0.39
CA ILE A 52 2.79 -7.13 -0.37
C ILE A 52 4.27 -6.86 -0.08
N PHE A 53 4.84 -7.53 0.93
CA PHE A 53 6.23 -7.37 1.31
C PHE A 53 7.18 -7.76 0.17
N PHE A 54 6.98 -8.94 -0.44
CA PHE A 54 7.79 -9.38 -1.58
C PHE A 54 7.66 -8.47 -2.80
N CYS A 55 6.45 -7.97 -3.10
CA CYS A 55 6.25 -7.01 -4.17
C CYS A 55 6.98 -5.70 -3.89
N GLY A 56 6.82 -5.15 -2.69
CA GLY A 56 7.49 -3.92 -2.26
C GLY A 56 9.02 -4.04 -2.31
N PHE A 57 9.56 -5.16 -1.81
CA PHE A 57 11.00 -5.45 -1.88
C PHE A 57 11.49 -5.55 -3.33
N SER A 58 10.73 -6.20 -4.21
CA SER A 58 11.09 -6.31 -5.62
C SER A 58 11.09 -4.93 -6.31
N ILE A 59 10.09 -4.10 -6.05
CA ILE A 59 10.05 -2.70 -6.53
C ILE A 59 11.26 -1.91 -6.00
N HIS A 60 11.60 -2.11 -4.72
CA HIS A 60 12.73 -1.45 -4.08
C HIS A 60 14.06 -1.80 -4.75
N GLN A 61 14.29 -3.07 -5.04
CA GLN A 61 15.50 -3.59 -5.68
C GLN A 61 15.60 -3.21 -7.17
N MET A 62 14.47 -3.17 -7.88
CA MET A 62 14.46 -2.85 -9.30
C MET A 62 14.70 -1.36 -9.59
N ASN A 63 14.45 -0.48 -8.62
CA ASN A 63 14.56 0.95 -8.83
C ASN A 63 16.01 1.42 -8.62
N THR A 64 16.76 1.53 -9.71
CA THR A 64 18.12 2.10 -9.73
C THR A 64 18.12 3.63 -9.89
N THR A 65 16.95 4.24 -10.08
CA THR A 65 16.79 5.68 -10.31
C THR A 65 16.36 6.43 -9.04
N LYS A 66 16.66 7.74 -8.99
CA LYS A 66 16.26 8.61 -7.87
C LYS A 66 14.73 8.50 -7.62
N PRO A 67 14.27 8.18 -6.40
CA PRO A 67 12.85 8.06 -6.08
C PRO A 67 12.10 9.40 -6.24
N ARG A 68 10.79 9.35 -6.54
CA ARG A 68 9.95 10.55 -6.67
C ARG A 68 9.28 10.91 -5.34
N TYR A 69 9.97 11.68 -4.52
CA TYR A 69 9.44 12.09 -3.23
C TYR A 69 8.32 13.13 -3.32
N ASP A 70 8.31 13.99 -4.35
CA ASP A 70 7.35 15.10 -4.44
C ASP A 70 5.88 14.63 -4.47
N ILE A 71 5.56 13.67 -5.34
CA ILE A 71 4.21 13.12 -5.46
C ILE A 71 3.87 12.30 -4.22
N SER A 72 4.81 11.50 -3.71
CA SER A 72 4.56 10.68 -2.52
C SER A 72 4.33 11.52 -1.27
N TYR A 73 5.00 12.66 -1.17
CA TYR A 73 4.80 13.63 -0.11
C TYR A 73 3.41 14.27 -0.18
N GLN A 74 2.96 14.67 -1.38
CA GLN A 74 1.58 15.15 -1.56
C GLN A 74 0.56 14.08 -1.16
N VAL A 75 0.77 12.83 -1.60
CA VAL A 75 -0.11 11.72 -1.20
C VAL A 75 -0.11 11.56 0.32
N ALA A 76 1.05 11.60 0.99
CA ALA A 76 1.12 11.50 2.45
C ALA A 76 0.34 12.63 3.16
N ILE A 77 0.45 13.87 2.68
CA ILE A 77 -0.24 15.04 3.25
C ILE A 77 -1.76 14.87 3.17
N TYR A 78 -2.30 14.37 2.06
CA TYR A 78 -3.75 14.23 1.89
C TYR A 78 -4.28 12.92 2.51
N LEU A 79 -3.49 11.86 2.50
CA LEU A 79 -3.91 10.55 3.00
C LEU A 79 -4.15 10.58 4.53
N LEU A 80 -3.27 11.24 5.28
CA LEU A 80 -3.39 11.33 6.74
C LEU A 80 -4.72 11.96 7.21
N PRO A 81 -5.11 13.19 6.77
CA PRO A 81 -6.37 13.78 7.17
C PRO A 81 -7.58 12.99 6.68
N ILE A 82 -7.52 12.37 5.49
CA ILE A 82 -8.58 11.49 5.01
C ILE A 82 -8.77 10.30 5.96
N ILE A 83 -7.69 9.63 6.37
CA ILE A 83 -7.75 8.53 7.34
C ILE A 83 -8.36 9.00 8.66
N LEU A 84 -7.96 10.17 9.16
CA LEU A 84 -8.52 10.74 10.40
C LEU A 84 -10.01 11.05 10.28
N VAL A 85 -10.45 11.63 9.16
CA VAL A 85 -11.87 11.92 8.92
C VAL A 85 -12.69 10.63 8.85
N ILE A 86 -12.22 9.62 8.10
CA ILE A 86 -12.91 8.32 7.98
C ILE A 86 -13.01 7.65 9.36
N THR A 87 -11.89 7.55 10.08
CA THR A 87 -11.87 6.93 11.41
C THR A 87 -12.76 7.67 12.42
N TRP A 88 -12.84 9.00 12.33
CA TRP A 88 -13.74 9.78 13.16
C TRP A 88 -15.22 9.52 12.87
N ILE A 89 -15.59 9.49 11.58
CA ILE A 89 -16.98 9.23 11.13
C ILE A 89 -17.44 7.84 11.57
N PHE A 90 -16.58 6.83 11.43
CA PHE A 90 -16.91 5.43 11.72
C PHE A 90 -16.49 4.95 13.11
N ARG A 91 -16.10 5.85 14.01
CA ARG A 91 -15.52 5.51 15.33
C ARG A 91 -16.36 4.58 16.19
N ALA A 92 -17.70 4.62 16.05
CA ALA A 92 -18.62 3.79 16.84
C ALA A 92 -18.68 2.34 16.36
N SER A 93 -18.24 2.08 15.13
CA SER A 93 -18.33 0.76 14.47
C SER A 93 -16.97 0.06 14.34
N ILE A 94 -15.88 0.71 14.81
CA ILE A 94 -14.50 0.27 14.58
C ILE A 94 -13.85 -0.10 15.91
N ASP A 95 -13.24 -1.27 15.96
CA ASP A 95 -12.27 -1.64 16.98
C ASP A 95 -10.89 -1.04 16.64
N PHE A 96 -10.55 0.03 17.36
CA PHE A 96 -9.28 0.72 17.21
C PHE A 96 -8.06 -0.12 17.62
N ASN A 97 -8.23 -1.13 18.49
CA ASN A 97 -7.12 -1.99 18.91
C ASN A 97 -6.65 -2.89 17.76
N ILE A 98 -7.53 -3.19 16.81
CA ILE A 98 -7.21 -3.96 15.61
C ILE A 98 -6.79 -3.00 14.48
N LEU A 99 -7.58 -1.95 14.25
CA LEU A 99 -7.39 -1.06 13.10
C LEU A 99 -6.08 -0.27 13.17
N LEU A 100 -5.79 0.39 14.30
CA LEU A 100 -4.65 1.31 14.40
C LEU A 100 -3.29 0.64 14.14
N PRO A 101 -2.92 -0.46 14.82
CA PRO A 101 -1.64 -1.11 14.54
C PRO A 101 -1.60 -1.65 13.10
N GLY A 102 -2.70 -2.25 12.64
CA GLY A 102 -2.79 -2.80 11.29
C GLY A 102 -2.66 -1.74 10.19
N LEU A 103 -3.23 -0.56 10.40
CA LEU A 103 -3.22 0.53 9.44
C LEU A 103 -1.88 1.28 9.47
N ALA A 104 -1.28 1.45 10.65
CA ALA A 104 -0.03 2.18 10.82
C ALA A 104 1.10 1.57 9.98
N TRP A 105 1.36 0.26 10.12
CA TRP A 105 2.44 -0.38 9.37
C TRP A 105 2.13 -0.45 7.87
N ARG A 106 0.86 -0.69 7.49
CA ARG A 106 0.43 -0.73 6.09
C ARG A 106 0.67 0.62 5.42
N THR A 107 0.20 1.71 6.03
CA THR A 107 0.40 3.07 5.52
C THR A 107 1.87 3.44 5.46
N TYR A 108 2.66 3.11 6.49
CA TYR A 108 4.11 3.30 6.47
C TYR A 108 4.77 2.56 5.29
N PHE A 109 4.46 1.27 5.12
CA PHE A 109 5.05 0.48 4.06
C PHE A 109 4.65 0.98 2.68
N PHE A 110 3.37 1.30 2.48
CA PHE A 110 2.87 1.89 1.25
C PHE A 110 3.61 3.18 0.89
N LEU A 111 3.72 4.12 1.83
CA LEU A 111 4.43 5.39 1.61
C LEU A 111 5.94 5.19 1.40
N SER A 112 6.55 4.14 1.94
CA SER A 112 7.97 3.83 1.71
C SER A 112 8.25 3.30 0.30
N ILE A 113 7.29 2.57 -0.29
CA ILE A 113 7.41 1.95 -1.62
C ILE A 113 6.89 2.89 -2.72
N LEU A 114 5.89 3.72 -2.42
CA LEU A 114 5.23 4.62 -3.38
C LEU A 114 6.20 5.48 -4.21
N PRO A 115 7.21 6.18 -3.63
CA PRO A 115 8.17 6.98 -4.40
C PRO A 115 8.93 6.16 -5.45
N ARG A 116 9.16 4.87 -5.15
CA ARG A 116 9.88 3.94 -6.02
C ARG A 116 8.96 3.27 -7.04
N GLY A 117 7.70 3.00 -6.68
CA GLY A 117 6.70 2.52 -7.63
C GLY A 117 6.40 3.54 -8.73
N LEU A 118 6.33 4.83 -8.35
CA LEU A 118 6.02 5.93 -9.26
C LEU A 118 7.10 6.21 -10.30
N THR A 119 8.36 5.77 -10.10
CA THR A 119 9.42 5.96 -11.11
C THR A 119 9.17 5.14 -12.37
N PHE A 120 8.54 3.98 -12.26
CA PHE A 120 8.20 3.12 -13.39
C PHE A 120 7.08 3.69 -14.27
N TRP A 121 6.37 4.71 -13.79
CA TRP A 121 5.26 5.35 -14.50
C TRP A 121 5.65 6.67 -15.16
N ARG A 122 6.95 6.99 -15.19
CA ARG A 122 7.46 8.14 -15.94
C ARG A 122 7.22 7.93 -17.45
N PRO A 123 6.75 8.94 -18.20
CA PRO A 123 7.12 9.03 -19.61
C PRO A 123 8.63 9.21 -19.69
N GLU A 124 9.30 8.58 -20.66
CA GLU A 124 10.70 8.91 -20.94
C GLU A 124 10.79 10.42 -21.11
N GLN A 125 11.66 11.08 -20.34
CA GLN A 125 12.02 12.45 -20.69
C GLN A 125 12.73 12.32 -22.03
N THR A 126 12.01 12.64 -23.10
CA THR A 126 12.64 13.12 -24.33
C THR A 126 13.50 14.29 -23.87
N ASN A 127 14.81 14.09 -23.88
CA ASN A 127 15.75 15.18 -23.69
C ASN A 127 15.44 16.18 -24.82
N GLU A 128 14.92 17.34 -24.46
CA GLU A 128 15.06 18.54 -25.29
C GLU A 128 16.52 19.01 -25.24
#